data_AF-Q1QKT0-F1
#
_entry.id   AF-Q1QKT0-F1
#
_cell.length_a   1.000
_cell.length_b   1.000
_cell.length_c   1.000
_cell.angle_alpha   90.00
_cell.angle_beta   90.00
_cell.angle_gamma   90.00
#
_symmetry.space_group_name_H-M   'P 1'
#
loop_
_entity.id
_entity.type
_entity.pdbx_description
1 polymer ?
#
loop_
_entity_poly.entity_id
_entity_poly.type
_entity_poly.pdbx_seq_one_letter_code
_entity_poly.pdbx_strand_id
1 'polypeptide(L)'
;MSHTVTFTPESPITYNDKAYPALTLRKMKAKDLVAGDLVTGDTRKAFAIYASMAGVPIGVIEELDIDDFERLSEVAAPLMGKSAKAAIKAAKEKIAE
;
A
#
# COMPACT_ATOMS: atom_id res chain seq x y z
N MET A 1 5.72 14.19 -15.95
CA MET A 1 5.24 14.70 -14.65
C MET A 1 4.86 13.51 -13.79
N SER A 2 5.46 13.37 -12.61
CA SER A 2 5.20 12.25 -11.69
C SER A 2 3.86 12.44 -10.99
N HIS A 3 2.83 11.69 -11.40
CA HIS A 3 1.58 11.62 -10.66
C HIS A 3 1.84 10.95 -9.30
N THR A 4 1.67 11.73 -8.24
CA THR A 4 1.66 11.27 -6.85
C THR A 4 0.28 11.52 -6.28
N VAL A 5 -0.15 10.66 -5.36
CA VAL A 5 -1.41 10.81 -4.66
C VAL A 5 -1.12 10.75 -3.17
N THR A 6 -1.61 11.74 -2.43
CA THR A 6 -1.49 11.77 -0.98
C THR A 6 -2.73 11.13 -0.38
N PHE A 7 -2.50 10.09 0.41
CA PHE A 7 -3.49 9.46 1.25
C PHE A 7 -3.34 10.00 2.67
N THR A 8 -4.45 10.42 3.28
CA THR A 8 -4.49 10.86 4.68
C THR A 8 -5.35 9.85 5.45
N PRO A 9 -4.76 9.05 6.33
CA PRO A 9 -5.50 8.14 7.21
C PRO A 9 -6.39 8.92 8.18
N GLU A 10 -7.43 8.28 8.72
CA GLU A 10 -8.33 8.92 9.70
C GLU A 10 -7.61 9.21 11.03
N SER A 11 -6.70 8.31 11.40
CA SER A 11 -5.81 8.47 12.55
C SER A 11 -4.35 8.46 12.12
N PRO A 12 -3.46 9.27 12.76
CA PRO A 12 -2.04 9.23 12.45
C PRO A 12 -1.47 7.84 12.73
N ILE A 13 -0.88 7.22 11.72
CA ILE A 13 -0.26 5.91 11.86
C ILE A 13 1.00 6.08 12.70
N THR A 14 1.15 5.31 13.76
CA THR A 14 2.35 5.37 14.61
C THR A 14 3.17 4.11 14.42
N TYR A 15 4.41 4.25 13.96
CA TYR A 15 5.31 3.11 13.76
C TYR A 15 6.75 3.51 14.11
N ASN A 16 7.43 2.72 14.96
CA ASN A 16 8.79 3.00 15.44
C ASN A 16 8.98 4.44 15.94
N ASP A 17 8.11 4.89 16.86
CA ASP A 17 8.12 6.23 17.47
C ASP A 17 7.97 7.40 16.48
N LYS A 18 7.53 7.12 15.25
CA LYS A 18 7.23 8.13 14.22
C LYS A 18 5.75 8.12 13.89
N ALA A 19 5.16 9.31 13.87
CA ALA A 19 3.82 9.51 13.37
C ALA A 19 3.84 9.80 11.86
N TYR A 20 2.99 9.10 11.12
CA TYR A 20 2.77 9.26 9.69
C TYR A 20 1.34 9.78 9.49
N PRO A 21 1.14 11.11 9.52
CA PRO A 21 -0.19 11.71 9.35
C PRO A 21 -0.68 11.66 7.89
N ALA A 22 0.19 11.35 6.93
CA ALA A 22 -0.15 11.17 5.54
C ALA A 22 0.89 10.27 4.84
N LEU A 23 0.43 9.54 3.82
CA LEU A 23 1.24 8.69 2.96
C LEU A 23 1.18 9.22 1.53
N THR A 24 2.32 9.62 0.97
CA THR A 24 2.40 10.06 -0.43
C THR A 24 2.80 8.90 -1.32
N LEU A 25 1.82 8.35 -2.04
CA LEU A 25 2.07 7.28 -3.00
C LEU A 25 2.52 7.85 -4.34
N ARG A 26 3.59 7.27 -4.89
CA ARG A 26 3.99 7.49 -6.29
C ARG A 26 3.49 6.37 -7.20
N LYS A 27 3.49 6.62 -8.50
CA LYS A 27 3.26 5.59 -9.53
C LYS A 27 4.12 4.35 -9.26
N MET A 28 3.47 3.19 -9.32
CA MET A 28 4.11 1.89 -9.13
C MET A 28 5.17 1.67 -10.22
N LYS A 29 6.32 1.17 -9.79
CA LYS A 29 7.47 0.79 -10.63
C LYS A 29 7.77 -0.69 -10.41
N ALA A 30 8.51 -1.30 -11.33
CA ALA A 30 8.88 -2.72 -11.23
C ALA A 30 9.57 -3.09 -9.90
N LYS A 31 10.35 -2.16 -9.32
CA LYS A 31 10.99 -2.35 -8.00
C LYS A 31 9.99 -2.57 -6.84
N ASP A 32 8.75 -2.09 -6.99
CA ASP A 32 7.71 -2.26 -5.97
C ASP A 32 7.18 -3.71 -5.98
N LEU A 33 7.14 -4.36 -7.15
CA LEU A 33 6.82 -5.78 -7.26
C LEU A 33 7.90 -6.64 -6.59
N VAL A 34 9.17 -6.27 -6.78
CA VAL A 34 10.30 -6.93 -6.10
C VAL A 34 10.17 -6.79 -4.59
N ALA A 35 9.73 -5.64 -4.07
CA ALA A 35 9.47 -5.47 -2.64
C ALA A 35 8.38 -6.44 -2.14
N GLY A 36 7.34 -6.69 -2.93
CA GLY A 36 6.33 -7.71 -2.66
C GLY A 36 6.90 -9.14 -2.63
N ASP A 37 7.84 -9.47 -3.51
CA ASP A 37 8.43 -10.82 -3.54
C ASP A 37 9.44 -11.09 -2.42
N LEU A 38 9.94 -10.05 -1.75
CA LEU A 38 10.80 -10.19 -0.57
C LEU A 38 10.05 -10.64 0.69
N VAL A 39 8.71 -10.63 0.67
CA VAL A 39 7.88 -11.02 1.81
C VAL A 39 7.00 -12.23 1.48
N THR A 40 6.65 -12.97 2.52
CA THR A 40 5.83 -14.19 2.41
C THR A 40 4.37 -13.88 2.79
N GLY A 41 3.43 -14.39 1.99
CA GLY A 41 1.98 -14.24 2.19
C GLY A 41 1.36 -13.15 1.32
N ASP A 42 0.27 -13.47 0.62
CA ASP A 42 -0.40 -12.60 -0.37
C ASP A 42 -0.73 -11.21 0.19
N THR A 43 -1.27 -11.15 1.41
CA THR A 43 -1.60 -9.88 2.10
C THR A 43 -0.35 -9.06 2.38
N ARG A 44 0.71 -9.70 2.88
CA ARG A 44 1.97 -9.02 3.19
C ARG A 44 2.68 -8.51 1.94
N LYS A 45 2.57 -9.23 0.82
CA LYS A 45 3.04 -8.76 -0.49
C LYS A 45 2.37 -7.45 -0.88
N ALA A 46 1.04 -7.36 -0.71
CA ALA A 46 0.31 -6.13 -0.98
C ALA A 46 0.83 -4.97 -0.10
N PHE A 47 0.99 -5.21 1.20
CA PHE A 47 1.52 -4.21 2.13
C PHE A 47 2.91 -3.72 1.73
N ALA A 48 3.82 -4.64 1.34
CA ALA A 48 5.15 -4.29 0.89
C ALA A 48 5.15 -3.42 -0.38
N ILE A 49 4.23 -3.70 -1.33
CA ILE A 49 4.06 -2.90 -2.54
C ILE A 49 3.61 -1.48 -2.17
N TYR A 50 2.59 -1.33 -1.33
CA TYR A 50 2.11 -0.02 -0.88
C TYR A 50 3.18 0.76 -0.13
N ALA A 51 3.88 0.09 0.79
CA ALA A 51 4.96 0.66 1.57
C ALA A 51 6.09 1.18 0.65
N SER A 52 6.49 0.38 -0.35
CA SER A 52 7.49 0.79 -1.35
C SER A 52 7.02 1.93 -2.25
N MET A 53 5.72 1.99 -2.56
CA MET A 53 5.10 3.10 -3.29
C MET A 53 5.04 4.40 -2.47
N ALA A 54 4.78 4.30 -1.17
CA ALA A 54 4.74 5.42 -0.24
C ALA A 54 6.13 5.81 0.31
N GLY A 55 7.14 4.95 0.13
CA GLY A 55 8.48 5.16 0.67
C GLY A 55 8.55 5.00 2.20
N VAL A 56 7.64 4.21 2.77
CA VAL A 56 7.56 3.94 4.21
C VAL A 56 7.88 2.48 4.53
N PRO A 57 8.21 2.14 5.78
CA PRO A 57 8.33 0.74 6.21
C PRO A 57 7.01 -0.03 6.05
N ILE A 58 7.10 -1.34 5.79
CA ILE A 58 5.91 -2.21 5.69
C ILE A 58 5.03 -2.14 6.95
N GLY A 59 5.65 -2.01 8.12
CA GLY A 59 4.91 -1.93 9.37
C GLY A 59 4.02 -0.69 9.49
N VAL A 60 4.31 0.40 8.77
CA VAL A 60 3.38 1.55 8.67
C VAL A 60 2.08 1.14 7.97
N ILE A 61 2.16 0.24 6.99
CA ILE A 61 0.96 -0.28 6.32
C ILE A 61 0.29 -1.37 7.16
N GLU A 62 1.05 -2.14 7.95
CA GLU A 62 0.50 -3.14 8.88
C GLU A 62 -0.26 -2.51 10.07
N GLU A 63 0.11 -1.29 10.47
CA GLU A 63 -0.58 -0.51 11.52
C GLU A 63 -1.81 0.25 11.02
N LEU A 64 -2.11 0.21 9.71
CA LEU A 64 -3.36 0.76 9.20
C LEU A 64 -4.51 -0.13 9.66
N ASP A 65 -5.61 0.51 10.07
CA ASP A 65 -6.86 -0.21 10.19
C ASP A 65 -7.36 -0.66 8.81
N ILE A 66 -8.32 -1.59 8.82
CA ILE A 66 -8.82 -2.20 7.59
C ILE A 66 -9.51 -1.15 6.72
N ASP A 67 -10.25 -0.20 7.30
CA ASP A 67 -10.98 0.85 6.59
C ASP A 67 -10.02 1.79 5.82
N ASP A 68 -8.95 2.25 6.47
CA ASP A 68 -7.91 3.06 5.85
C ASP A 68 -7.09 2.25 4.84
N PHE A 69 -6.85 0.96 5.08
CA PHE A 69 -6.21 0.08 4.09
C PHE A 69 -7.08 -0.05 2.82
N GLU A 70 -8.40 -0.19 2.98
CA GLU A 70 -9.32 -0.25 1.84
C GLU A 70 -9.26 1.04 1.03
N ARG A 71 -9.35 2.19 1.71
CA ARG A 71 -9.26 3.52 1.09
C ARG A 71 -7.91 3.75 0.43
N LEU A 72 -6.82 3.34 1.08
CA LEU A 72 -5.47 3.39 0.51
C LEU A 72 -5.41 2.64 -0.82
N SER A 73 -6.00 1.44 -0.87
CA SER A 73 -6.05 0.63 -2.09
C SER A 73 -6.81 1.34 -3.22
N GLU A 74 -7.94 1.97 -2.92
CA GLU A 74 -8.73 2.73 -3.91
C GLU A 74 -7.96 3.94 -4.45
N VAL A 75 -7.34 4.70 -3.55
CA VAL A 75 -6.55 5.89 -3.86
C VAL A 75 -5.28 5.54 -4.64
N ALA A 76 -4.68 4.39 -4.34
CA ALA A 76 -3.51 3.88 -5.03
C ALA A 76 -3.84 3.22 -6.38
N ALA A 77 -5.08 2.76 -6.60
CA ALA A 77 -5.49 2.10 -7.83
C ALA A 77 -5.04 2.86 -9.10
N PRO A 78 -5.31 4.16 -9.30
CA PRO A 78 -4.85 4.88 -10.50
C PRO A 78 -3.32 4.93 -10.65
N LEU A 79 -2.56 4.78 -9.56
CA LEU A 79 -1.10 4.74 -9.57
C LEU A 79 -0.54 3.34 -9.87
N MET A 80 -1.39 2.32 -9.80
CA MET A 80 -1.06 0.94 -10.13
C MET A 80 -1.34 0.66 -11.60
N GLY A 81 -0.35 0.10 -12.30
CA GLY A 81 -0.53 -0.37 -13.67
C GLY A 81 -1.63 -1.44 -13.76
N LYS A 82 -2.19 -1.66 -14.96
CA LYS A 82 -3.30 -2.61 -15.19
C LYS A 82 -3.06 -4.00 -14.55
N SER A 83 -1.83 -4.50 -14.60
CA SER A 83 -1.46 -5.82 -14.05
C SER A 83 -1.44 -5.87 -12.53
N ALA A 84 -1.03 -4.80 -11.84
CA ALA A 84 -0.99 -4.78 -10.38
C ALA A 84 -2.38 -4.58 -9.76
N LYS A 85 -3.25 -3.81 -10.43
CA LYS A 85 -4.68 -3.74 -10.05
C LYS A 85 -5.31 -5.13 -9.98
N ALA A 86 -5.00 -6.01 -10.94
CA ALA A 86 -5.54 -7.37 -10.97
C ALA A 86 -5.01 -8.23 -9.81
N ALA A 87 -3.71 -8.16 -9.51
CA ALA A 87 -3.09 -8.90 -8.42
C ALA A 87 -3.64 -8.49 -7.04
N ILE A 88 -3.84 -7.19 -6.82
CA ILE A 88 -4.38 -6.69 -5.55
C ILE A 88 -5.87 -6.98 -5.42
N LYS A 89 -6.65 -6.86 -6.50
CA LYS A 89 -8.06 -7.23 -6.47
C LYS A 89 -8.23 -8.70 -6.05
N ALA A 90 -7.43 -9.60 -6.62
CA ALA A 90 -7.44 -11.01 -6.25
C ALA A 90 -7.03 -11.25 -4.79
N ALA A 91 -6.10 -10.44 -4.25
CA ALA A 91 -5.72 -10.51 -2.84
C ALA A 91 -6.84 -9.98 -1.91
N LYS A 92 -7.52 -8.88 -2.27
CA LYS A 92 -8.67 -8.35 -1.53
C LYS A 92 -9.83 -9.35 -1.46
N GLU A 93 -10.16 -9.99 -2.58
CA GLU A 93 -11.25 -10.99 -2.66
C GLU A 93 -11.00 -12.19 -1.75
N LYS A 94 -9.74 -12.60 -1.52
CA LYS A 94 -9.40 -13.67 -0.57
C LYS A 94 -9.45 -13.26 0.91
N ILE A 95 -9.43 -11.97 1.23
CA ILE A 95 -9.48 -11.47 2.62
C ILE A 95 -10.95 -11.32 3.07
N ALA A 96 -11.87 -11.13 2.12
CA ALA A 96 -13.30 -10.99 2.37
C ALA A 96 -14.08 -12.32 2.39
N GLU A 97 -13.41 -13.45 2.14
CA GLU A 97 -13.95 -14.83 2.25
C GLU A 97 -13.55 -15.46 3.59
#